data_AF-A0AAV9CMM9-F1
#
_entry.id   AF-A0AAV9CMM9-F1
#
_cell.length_a   1.000
_cell.length_b   1.000
_cell.length_c   1.000
_cell.angle_alpha   90.00
_cell.angle_beta   90.00
_cell.angle_gamma   90.00
#
_symmetry.space_group_name_H-M   'P 1'
#
loop_
_entity.id
_entity.type
_entity.pdbx_description
1 polymer ?
#
loop_
_entity_poly.entity_id
_entity_poly.type
_entity_poly.pdbx_seq_one_letter_code
_entity_poly.pdbx_strand_id
1 'polypeptide(L)'
;MCRECLLSSWQSPSGGPCPICRSTVSRSGLMTCPSVNLFRLDLERNWKEPCKVLKLMNFLESLRRSGSGEKSIVFSQWTSFLDLLQAPLTSRKIGFLRYDGSLAQKQRERVLKEFNECSDKPVLLMSLKAGGVGLNLTAASNVFLMDPWWNPAVEEQAIMRIHRIGQKRQVCVRRFIVKDTVEDRLQQVQARKQRMITGALTDEEVRDSRIEELKMLFR
;
A
#
# COMPACT_ATOMS: atom_id res chain seq x y z
N MET A 1 -19.07 -12.00 -18.69
CA MET A 1 -19.91 -13.20 -18.40
C MET A 1 -18.99 -14.27 -17.84
N CYS A 2 -19.39 -14.97 -16.77
CA CYS A 2 -18.56 -16.02 -16.18
C CYS A 2 -18.52 -17.26 -17.09
N ARG A 3 -17.41 -18.01 -17.08
CA ARG A 3 -17.24 -19.19 -17.97
C ARG A 3 -18.33 -20.23 -17.73
N GLU A 4 -18.68 -20.48 -16.48
CA GLU A 4 -19.72 -21.43 -16.08
C GLU A 4 -21.10 -20.98 -16.58
N CYS A 5 -21.42 -19.69 -16.43
CA CYS A 5 -22.65 -19.05 -16.86
C CYS A 5 -22.87 -19.16 -18.38
N LEU A 6 -21.79 -19.04 -19.16
CA LEU A 6 -21.85 -19.16 -20.62
C LEU A 6 -22.04 -20.61 -21.04
N LEU A 7 -21.29 -21.55 -20.45
CA LEU A 7 -21.40 -22.97 -20.79
C LEU A 7 -22.74 -23.56 -20.36
N SER A 8 -23.31 -23.12 -19.24
CA SER A 8 -24.65 -23.53 -18.81
C SER A 8 -25.76 -23.05 -19.74
N SER A 9 -25.51 -22.03 -20.55
CA SER A 9 -26.48 -21.53 -21.54
C SER A 9 -26.49 -22.35 -22.84
N TRP A 10 -25.50 -23.23 -23.04
CA TRP A 10 -25.40 -24.05 -24.24
C TRP A 10 -26.03 -25.41 -24.02
N GLN A 11 -26.81 -25.85 -25.01
CA GLN A 11 -27.41 -27.18 -25.02
C GLN A 11 -26.41 -28.27 -25.43
N SER A 12 -25.29 -27.90 -26.06
CA SER A 12 -24.25 -28.81 -26.52
C SER A 12 -22.88 -28.47 -25.91
N PRO A 13 -22.05 -29.47 -25.56
CA PRO A 13 -20.71 -29.26 -25.00
C PRO A 13 -19.68 -28.72 -26.01
N SER A 14 -19.99 -28.72 -27.32
CA SER A 14 -19.10 -28.28 -28.39
C SER A 14 -19.32 -26.81 -28.82
N GLY A 15 -20.47 -26.22 -28.50
CA GLY A 15 -20.82 -24.85 -28.85
C GLY A 15 -22.30 -24.55 -28.70
N GLY A 16 -22.65 -23.28 -28.81
CA GLY A 16 -24.04 -22.84 -28.71
C GLY A 16 -24.21 -21.36 -29.05
N PRO A 17 -25.46 -20.86 -28.99
CA PRO A 17 -25.74 -19.46 -29.31
C PRO A 17 -25.16 -18.52 -28.25
N CYS A 18 -24.60 -17.39 -28.71
CA CYS A 18 -24.18 -16.31 -27.82
C CYS A 18 -25.41 -15.68 -27.13
N PRO A 19 -25.45 -15.56 -25.79
CA PRO A 19 -26.59 -14.97 -25.09
C PRO A 19 -26.84 -13.48 -25.38
N ILE A 20 -25.87 -12.78 -26.00
CA ILE A 20 -25.93 -11.36 -26.29
C ILE A 20 -26.38 -11.10 -27.73
N CYS A 21 -25.76 -11.76 -28.71
CA CYS A 21 -25.99 -11.52 -30.14
C CYS A 21 -26.57 -12.71 -30.91
N ARG A 22 -26.81 -13.85 -30.25
CA ARG A 22 -27.36 -15.11 -30.81
C ARG A 22 -26.55 -15.76 -31.93
N SER A 23 -25.38 -15.22 -32.28
CA SER A 23 -24.46 -15.87 -33.22
C SER A 23 -23.96 -17.19 -32.66
N THR A 24 -23.74 -18.18 -33.52
CA THR A 24 -23.21 -19.48 -33.13
C THR A 24 -21.75 -19.34 -32.72
N VAL A 25 -21.43 -19.71 -31.49
CA VAL A 25 -20.06 -19.65 -30.95
C VAL A 25 -19.60 -21.07 -30.64
N SER A 26 -18.43 -21.44 -31.16
CA SER A 26 -17.78 -22.70 -30.85
C SER A 26 -16.93 -22.57 -29.58
N ARG A 27 -16.77 -23.68 -28.85
CA ARG A 27 -15.92 -23.70 -27.66
C ARG A 27 -14.46 -23.33 -27.93
N SER A 28 -13.94 -23.65 -29.12
CA SER A 28 -12.60 -23.29 -29.57
C SER A 28 -12.44 -21.81 -29.92
N GLY A 29 -13.53 -21.11 -30.23
CA GLY A 29 -13.55 -19.66 -30.48
C GLY A 29 -13.71 -18.81 -29.23
N LEU A 30 -13.83 -19.43 -28.04
CA LEU A 30 -13.93 -18.70 -26.79
C LEU A 30 -12.56 -18.15 -26.38
N MET A 31 -12.47 -16.83 -26.30
CA MET A 31 -11.34 -16.12 -25.75
C MET A 31 -11.57 -15.94 -24.24
N THR A 32 -10.72 -16.53 -23.41
CA THR A 32 -10.69 -16.18 -21.98
C THR A 32 -9.76 -15.00 -21.79
N CYS A 33 -10.26 -13.92 -21.20
CA CYS A 33 -9.37 -12.90 -20.65
C CYS A 33 -8.46 -13.59 -19.63
N PRO A 34 -7.12 -13.43 -19.73
CA PRO A 34 -6.22 -13.96 -18.72
C PRO A 34 -6.66 -13.46 -17.35
N SER A 35 -6.97 -14.37 -16.43
CA SER A 35 -7.24 -14.02 -15.02
C SER A 35 -5.98 -13.54 -14.29
N VAL A 36 -4.85 -13.51 -15.00
CA VAL A 36 -3.60 -12.95 -14.52
C VAL A 36 -3.82 -11.45 -14.41
N ASN A 37 -3.85 -10.94 -13.17
CA ASN A 37 -3.65 -9.53 -12.89
C ASN A 37 -2.54 -9.01 -13.82
N LEU A 38 -2.85 -8.07 -14.71
CA LEU A 38 -1.89 -7.50 -15.66
C LEU A 38 -0.68 -6.85 -14.95
N PHE A 39 -0.80 -6.66 -13.63
CA PHE A 39 0.21 -6.12 -12.72
C PHE A 39 1.00 -7.20 -11.94
N ARG A 40 0.91 -8.49 -12.33
CA ARG A 40 1.75 -9.53 -11.72
C ARG A 40 3.17 -9.35 -12.25
N LEU A 41 3.97 -8.63 -11.49
CA LEU A 41 5.37 -8.36 -11.83
C LEU A 41 6.13 -9.68 -11.88
N ASP A 42 6.77 -9.96 -13.00
CA ASP A 42 7.72 -11.07 -13.14
C ASP A 42 8.99 -10.69 -12.38
N LEU A 43 9.04 -11.11 -11.10
CA LEU A 43 10.12 -10.81 -10.18
C LEU A 43 11.40 -11.63 -10.47
N GLU A 44 11.34 -12.62 -11.36
CA GLU A 44 12.43 -13.58 -11.55
C GLU A 44 13.34 -13.21 -12.72
N ARG A 45 12.79 -12.65 -13.82
CA ARG A 45 13.57 -12.47 -15.05
C ARG A 45 14.22 -11.08 -15.23
N ASN A 46 13.66 -10.00 -14.67
CA ASN A 46 14.12 -8.62 -14.90
C ASN A 46 13.98 -7.72 -13.66
N TRP A 47 14.24 -8.24 -12.47
CA TRP A 47 14.10 -7.45 -11.24
C TRP A 47 15.19 -6.38 -11.14
N LYS A 48 14.79 -5.12 -11.38
CA LYS A 48 15.57 -3.94 -11.02
C LYS A 48 14.93 -3.28 -9.81
N GLU A 49 15.63 -3.30 -8.68
CA GLU A 49 15.12 -2.71 -7.44
C GLU A 49 14.80 -1.22 -7.62
N PRO A 50 13.54 -0.80 -7.38
CA PRO A 50 13.18 0.61 -7.44
C PRO A 50 13.95 1.41 -6.38
N CYS A 51 14.22 2.69 -6.67
CA CYS A 51 15.04 3.56 -5.80
C CYS A 51 14.53 3.64 -4.35
N LYS A 52 13.20 3.71 -4.16
CA LYS A 52 12.60 3.71 -2.82
C LYS A 52 12.80 2.39 -2.09
N VAL A 53 12.66 1.27 -2.80
CA VAL A 53 12.86 -0.08 -2.26
C VAL A 53 14.32 -0.23 -1.82
N LEU A 54 15.26 0.13 -2.70
CA LEU A 54 16.69 0.10 -2.39
C LEU A 54 17.01 0.92 -1.12
N LYS A 55 16.49 2.15 -1.03
CA LYS A 55 16.74 3.02 0.13
C LYS A 55 16.10 2.47 1.41
N LEU A 56 14.88 1.91 1.33
CA LEU A 56 14.24 1.23 2.45
C LEU A 56 15.08 0.05 2.95
N MET A 57 15.54 -0.81 2.04
CA MET A 57 16.36 -1.97 2.41
C MET A 57 17.65 -1.53 3.12
N ASN A 58 18.33 -0.50 2.62
CA ASN A 58 19.52 0.05 3.27
C ASN A 58 19.25 0.51 4.71
N PHE A 59 18.10 1.15 4.97
CA PHE A 59 17.70 1.54 6.33
C PHE A 59 17.41 0.32 7.21
N LEU A 60 16.64 -0.64 6.71
CA LEU A 60 16.30 -1.86 7.47
C LEU A 60 17.53 -2.69 7.81
N GLU A 61 18.49 -2.82 6.89
CA GLU A 61 19.76 -3.50 7.12
C GLU A 61 20.64 -2.74 8.12
N SER A 62 20.62 -1.40 8.11
CA SER A 62 21.32 -0.59 9.10
C SER A 62 20.74 -0.81 10.51
N LEU A 63 19.41 -0.86 10.63
CA LEU A 63 18.73 -1.15 11.90
C LEU A 63 18.98 -2.60 12.37
N ARG A 64 19.09 -3.55 11.44
CA ARG A 64 19.46 -4.93 11.78
C ARG A 64 20.89 -4.99 12.32
N ARG A 65 21.82 -4.28 11.68
CA ARG A 65 23.24 -4.23 12.08
C ARG A 65 23.50 -3.54 13.41
N SER A 66 22.68 -2.57 13.80
CA SER A 66 22.80 -1.94 15.13
C SER A 66 22.44 -2.87 16.28
N GLY A 67 21.73 -3.97 16.02
CA GLY A 67 21.36 -4.96 17.05
C GLY A 67 20.34 -4.44 18.06
N SER A 68 19.69 -3.28 17.83
CA SER A 68 18.77 -2.67 18.80
C SER A 68 17.43 -3.39 18.94
N GLY A 69 17.16 -4.39 18.08
CA GLY A 69 15.90 -5.13 18.05
C GLY A 69 14.69 -4.24 17.75
N GLU A 70 14.90 -3.09 17.11
CA GLU A 70 13.85 -2.14 16.76
C GLU A 70 12.93 -2.68 15.68
N LYS A 71 11.62 -2.54 15.90
CA LYS A 71 10.62 -2.92 14.92
C LYS A 71 10.23 -1.73 14.06
N SER A 72 9.93 -2.04 12.80
CA SER A 72 9.65 -1.08 11.75
C SER A 72 8.28 -1.34 11.14
N ILE A 73 7.52 -0.27 10.88
CA ILE A 73 6.29 -0.34 10.09
C ILE A 73 6.52 0.38 8.78
N VAL A 74 6.18 -0.30 7.68
CA VAL A 74 6.25 0.25 6.33
C VAL A 74 4.83 0.45 5.83
N PHE A 75 4.45 1.71 5.66
CA PHE A 75 3.16 2.12 5.15
C PHE A 75 3.20 2.39 3.65
N SER A 76 2.17 1.92 2.96
CA SER A 76 1.89 2.30 1.57
C SER A 76 0.38 2.33 1.36
N GLN A 77 -0.10 3.22 0.50
CA GLN A 77 -1.49 3.19 0.06
C GLN A 77 -1.78 2.07 -0.95
N TRP A 78 -0.74 1.57 -1.63
CA TRP A 78 -0.84 0.57 -2.70
C TRP A 78 -0.50 -0.82 -2.17
N THR A 79 -1.48 -1.71 -2.08
CA THR A 79 -1.25 -3.10 -1.65
C THR A 79 -0.32 -3.85 -2.60
N SER A 80 -0.38 -3.54 -3.90
CA SER A 80 0.56 -4.07 -4.91
C SER A 80 2.00 -3.62 -4.68
N PHE A 81 2.22 -2.45 -4.08
CA PHE A 81 3.56 -2.03 -3.68
C PHE A 81 4.05 -2.81 -2.45
N LEU A 82 3.16 -3.14 -1.51
CA LEU A 82 3.48 -4.05 -0.41
C LEU A 82 3.82 -5.45 -0.94
N ASP A 83 3.12 -5.94 -1.97
CA ASP A 83 3.48 -7.19 -2.68
C ASP A 83 4.93 -7.15 -3.17
N LEU A 84 5.34 -6.04 -3.79
CA LEU A 84 6.69 -5.85 -4.30
C LEU A 84 7.78 -5.84 -3.23
N LEU A 85 7.47 -5.38 -2.02
CA LEU A 85 8.44 -5.33 -0.93
C LEU A 85 8.77 -6.71 -0.36
N GLN A 86 7.92 -7.72 -0.56
CA GLN A 86 8.12 -9.05 0.02
C GLN A 86 9.33 -9.77 -0.57
N ALA A 87 9.55 -9.66 -1.88
CA ALA A 87 10.69 -10.30 -2.55
C ALA A 87 12.06 -9.81 -2.04
N PRO A 88 12.36 -8.49 -2.02
CA PRO A 88 13.63 -8.00 -1.49
C PRO A 88 13.80 -8.30 0.01
N LEU A 89 12.73 -8.26 0.82
CA LEU A 89 12.79 -8.66 2.24
C LEU A 89 13.15 -10.14 2.39
N THR A 90 12.51 -11.02 1.60
CA THR A 90 12.76 -12.46 1.61
C THR A 90 14.19 -12.79 1.18
N SER A 91 14.65 -12.19 0.07
CA SER A 91 16.01 -12.40 -0.44
C SER A 91 17.10 -12.03 0.58
N ARG A 92 16.85 -11.00 1.40
CA ARG A 92 17.75 -10.51 2.46
C ARG A 92 17.55 -11.19 3.81
N LYS A 93 16.63 -12.16 3.89
CA LYS A 93 16.26 -12.89 5.12
C LYS A 93 15.83 -11.93 6.24
N ILE A 94 15.06 -10.89 5.90
CA ILE A 94 14.45 -9.98 6.88
C ILE A 94 13.04 -10.49 7.11
N GLY A 95 12.75 -10.99 8.32
CA GLY A 95 11.41 -11.45 8.64
C GLY A 95 10.40 -10.30 8.65
N PHE A 96 9.23 -10.57 8.09
CA PHE A 96 8.18 -9.57 7.99
C PHE A 96 6.78 -10.17 8.19
N LEU A 97 5.84 -9.30 8.46
CA LEU A 97 4.41 -9.57 8.50
C LEU A 97 3.69 -8.59 7.57
N ARG A 98 2.47 -8.96 7.17
CA ARG A 98 1.62 -8.12 6.33
C ARG A 98 0.28 -7.89 7.01
N TYR A 99 -0.20 -6.65 6.96
CA TYR A 99 -1.48 -6.24 7.52
C TYR A 99 -2.20 -5.29 6.54
N ASP A 100 -3.21 -5.80 5.84
CA ASP A 100 -4.04 -5.00 4.97
C ASP A 100 -5.51 -5.48 4.96
N GLY A 101 -6.30 -4.93 4.05
CA GLY A 101 -7.73 -5.20 3.96
C GLY A 101 -8.09 -6.63 3.58
N SER A 102 -7.18 -7.43 3.00
CA SER A 102 -7.47 -8.80 2.57
C SER A 102 -7.50 -9.81 3.73
N LEU A 103 -6.98 -9.44 4.90
CA LEU A 103 -6.99 -10.32 6.08
C LEU A 103 -8.38 -10.41 6.72
N ALA A 104 -8.79 -11.64 7.04
CA ALA A 104 -9.95 -11.90 7.87
C ALA A 104 -9.71 -11.40 9.32
N GLN A 105 -10.79 -11.06 10.03
CA GLN A 105 -10.69 -10.44 11.37
C GLN A 105 -9.83 -11.26 12.35
N LYS A 106 -10.02 -12.58 12.44
CA LYS A 106 -9.21 -13.45 13.31
C LYS A 106 -7.71 -13.43 12.96
N GLN A 107 -7.36 -13.27 11.69
CA GLN A 107 -5.98 -13.21 11.24
C GLN A 107 -5.32 -11.86 11.59
N ARG A 108 -6.09 -10.77 11.57
CA ARG A 108 -5.60 -9.43 11.93
C ARG A 108 -5.06 -9.39 13.35
N GLU A 109 -5.81 -9.92 14.31
CA GLU A 109 -5.39 -10.01 15.71
C GLU A 109 -4.13 -10.87 15.88
N ARG A 110 -4.08 -12.02 15.19
CA ARG A 110 -2.90 -12.90 15.20
C ARG A 110 -1.65 -12.18 14.69
N VAL A 111 -1.74 -11.47 13.57
CA VAL A 111 -0.61 -10.74 12.98
C VAL A 111 -0.09 -9.67 13.95
N LEU A 112 -0.98 -8.92 14.60
CA LEU A 112 -0.58 -7.88 15.55
C LEU A 112 0.05 -8.48 16.81
N LYS A 113 -0.51 -9.58 17.33
CA LYS A 113 0.07 -10.32 18.45
C LYS A 113 1.48 -10.82 18.10
N GLU A 114 1.62 -11.46 16.95
CA GLU A 114 2.90 -11.96 16.45
C GLU A 114 3.91 -10.83 16.24
N PHE A 115 3.48 -9.69 15.68
CA PHE A 115 4.33 -8.52 15.52
C PHE A 115 4.79 -7.94 16.86
N ASN A 116 4.00 -8.04 17.93
CA ASN A 116 4.42 -7.58 19.26
C ASN A 116 5.39 -8.57 19.91
N GLU A 117 5.11 -9.88 19.85
CA GLU A 117 5.80 -10.92 20.62
C GLU A 117 7.05 -11.48 19.93
N CYS A 118 7.06 -11.60 18.60
CA CYS A 118 8.14 -12.25 17.85
C CYS A 118 9.27 -11.25 17.52
N SER A 119 10.51 -11.59 17.86
CA SER A 119 11.70 -10.81 17.48
C SER A 119 12.13 -11.04 16.03
N ASP A 120 11.84 -12.22 15.47
CA ASP A 120 12.34 -12.64 14.16
C ASP A 120 11.62 -11.95 13.00
N LYS A 121 10.50 -11.26 13.28
CA LYS A 121 9.70 -10.51 12.31
C LYS A 121 9.72 -9.01 12.64
N PRO A 122 10.86 -8.32 12.45
CA PRO A 122 11.00 -6.92 12.82
C PRO A 122 10.23 -5.95 11.90
N VAL A 123 9.72 -6.39 10.75
CA VAL A 123 9.04 -5.51 9.78
C VAL A 123 7.56 -5.84 9.66
N LEU A 124 6.70 -4.82 9.72
CA LEU A 124 5.27 -4.93 9.42
C LEU A 124 4.93 -4.09 8.19
N LEU A 125 4.53 -4.74 7.11
CA LEU A 125 3.99 -4.12 5.91
C LEU A 125 2.51 -3.81 6.15
N MET A 126 2.12 -2.54 6.14
CA MET A 126 0.76 -2.14 6.47
C MET A 126 0.18 -1.21 5.40
N SER A 127 -1.07 -1.46 4.98
CA SER A 127 -1.74 -0.50 4.11
C SER A 127 -2.17 0.74 4.90
N LEU A 128 -1.99 1.93 4.33
CA LEU A 128 -2.28 3.18 5.04
C LEU A 128 -3.75 3.27 5.47
N LYS A 129 -4.67 2.75 4.64
CA LYS A 129 -6.10 2.64 4.97
C LYS A 129 -6.37 1.75 6.18
N ALA A 130 -5.61 0.66 6.32
CA ALA A 130 -5.74 -0.25 7.46
C ALA A 130 -5.13 0.34 8.74
N GLY A 131 -4.21 1.30 8.64
CA GLY A 131 -3.63 2.02 9.79
C GLY A 131 -4.58 3.01 10.48
N GLY A 132 -5.71 3.37 9.84
CA GLY A 132 -6.70 4.30 10.40
C GLY A 132 -7.66 3.69 11.43
N VAL A 133 -7.77 2.36 11.48
CA VAL A 133 -8.59 1.66 12.49
C VAL A 133 -7.84 1.64 13.83
N GLY A 134 -8.55 1.58 14.96
CA GLY A 134 -7.99 1.79 16.31
C GLY A 134 -6.97 0.74 16.79
N LEU A 135 -5.81 0.66 16.14
CA LEU A 135 -4.73 -0.28 16.44
C LEU A 135 -3.78 0.26 17.51
N ASN A 136 -3.14 -0.65 18.25
CA ASN A 136 -2.04 -0.34 19.14
C ASN A 136 -0.74 -0.89 18.55
N LEU A 137 0.15 0.01 18.12
CA LEU A 137 1.36 -0.33 17.36
C LEU A 137 2.63 0.16 18.07
N THR A 138 2.57 0.30 19.40
CA THR A 138 3.67 0.83 20.24
C THR A 138 4.94 -0.04 20.24
N ALA A 139 4.89 -1.28 19.73
CA ALA A 139 6.08 -2.11 19.58
C ALA A 139 7.05 -1.61 18.48
N ALA A 140 6.56 -0.84 17.51
CA ALA A 140 7.40 -0.25 16.47
C ALA A 140 7.99 1.09 16.92
N SER A 141 9.24 1.36 16.55
CA SER A 141 9.89 2.66 16.77
C SER A 141 10.31 3.34 15.47
N ASN A 142 10.28 2.62 14.34
CA ASN A 142 10.58 3.16 13.03
C ASN A 142 9.36 3.10 12.12
N VAL A 143 9.08 4.21 11.44
CA VAL A 143 7.95 4.34 10.51
C VAL A 143 8.48 4.80 9.16
N PHE A 144 8.16 4.04 8.12
CA PHE A 144 8.52 4.34 6.75
C PHE A 144 7.25 4.58 5.93
N LEU A 145 7.06 5.81 5.46
CA LEU A 145 5.95 6.19 4.59
C LEU A 145 6.45 6.15 3.15
N MET A 146 6.01 5.14 2.39
CA MET A 146 6.54 4.86 1.06
C MET A 146 5.92 5.72 -0.03
N ASP A 147 4.73 6.25 0.20
CA ASP A 147 4.03 7.12 -0.75
C ASP A 147 3.29 8.23 0.01
N PRO A 148 3.30 9.47 -0.51
CA PRO A 148 2.54 10.57 0.08
C PRO A 148 1.04 10.37 -0.14
N TRP A 149 0.23 10.71 0.87
CA TRP A 149 -1.23 10.66 0.79
C TRP A 149 -1.82 12.06 0.67
N TRP A 150 -2.88 12.23 -0.12
CA TRP A 150 -3.52 13.54 -0.33
C TRP A 150 -3.99 14.22 0.96
N ASN A 151 -4.42 13.44 1.94
CA ASN A 151 -4.86 13.94 3.23
C ASN A 151 -3.79 13.69 4.32
N PRO A 152 -3.02 14.71 4.74
CA PRO A 152 -1.95 14.53 5.73
C PRO A 152 -2.46 14.01 7.08
N ALA A 153 -3.72 14.31 7.44
CA ALA A 153 -4.33 13.83 8.69
C ALA A 153 -4.41 12.29 8.77
N VAL A 154 -4.50 11.59 7.63
CA VAL A 154 -4.53 10.12 7.62
C VAL A 154 -3.15 9.55 7.97
N GLU A 155 -2.08 10.14 7.44
CA GLU A 155 -0.71 9.75 7.80
C GLU A 155 -0.44 10.02 9.28
N GLU A 156 -0.82 11.20 9.76
CA GLU A 156 -0.64 11.59 11.16
C GLU A 156 -1.41 10.67 12.09
N GLN A 157 -2.66 10.34 11.77
CA GLN A 157 -3.45 9.38 12.55
C GLN A 157 -2.79 8.00 12.63
N ALA A 158 -2.20 7.52 11.52
CA ALA A 158 -1.47 6.25 11.50
C ALA A 158 -0.20 6.31 12.38
N ILE A 159 0.56 7.41 12.31
CA ILE A 159 1.75 7.63 13.16
C ILE A 159 1.35 7.68 14.64
N MET A 160 0.23 8.31 14.98
CA MET A 160 -0.28 8.40 16.36
C MET A 160 -0.68 7.04 16.95
N ARG A 161 -0.81 5.98 16.16
CA ARG A 161 -0.97 4.60 16.66
C ARG A 161 0.33 4.01 17.23
N ILE A 162 1.46 4.59 16.84
CA ILE A 162 2.82 4.16 17.19
C ILE A 162 3.39 5.09 18.25
N HIS A 163 3.24 6.42 18.03
CA HIS A 163 3.55 7.46 19.00
C HIS A 163 2.39 7.63 19.98
N ARG A 164 2.19 6.62 20.82
CA ARG A 164 1.11 6.55 21.82
C ARG A 164 1.65 6.23 23.21
N ILE A 165 0.86 6.53 24.24
CA ILE A 165 1.10 6.09 25.62
C ILE A 165 1.42 4.58 25.63
N GLY A 166 2.56 4.21 26.24
CA GLY A 166 3.10 2.86 26.23
C GLY A 166 4.32 2.65 25.32
N GLN A 167 4.61 3.61 24.44
CA GLN A 167 5.87 3.66 23.70
C GLN A 167 7.04 4.00 24.63
N LYS A 168 8.11 3.22 24.55
CA LYS A 168 9.33 3.40 25.38
C LYS A 168 10.53 3.93 24.59
N ARG A 169 10.46 3.90 23.26
CA ARG A 169 11.53 4.33 22.34
C ARG A 169 11.10 5.57 21.56
N GLN A 170 12.06 6.40 21.17
CA GLN A 170 11.77 7.53 20.28
C GLN A 170 11.25 6.99 18.94
N VAL A 171 10.12 7.54 18.47
CA VAL A 171 9.54 7.16 17.19
C VAL A 171 10.19 7.99 16.08
N CYS A 172 10.86 7.32 15.14
CA CYS A 172 11.46 7.94 13.96
C CYS A 172 10.55 7.72 12.74
N VAL A 173 10.06 8.80 12.15
CA VAL A 173 9.24 8.77 10.94
C VAL A 173 10.05 9.25 9.74
N ARG A 174 10.08 8.45 8.67
CA ARG A 174 10.78 8.76 7.42
C ARG A 174 9.80 8.69 6.26
N ARG A 175 9.68 9.80 5.52
CA ARG A 175 8.86 9.91 4.31
C ARG A 175 9.73 9.78 3.07
N PHE A 176 9.37 8.88 2.16
CA PHE A 176 10.05 8.71 0.89
C PHE A 176 9.34 9.50 -0.20
N ILE A 177 10.01 10.54 -0.69
CA ILE A 177 9.53 11.42 -1.75
C ILE A 177 10.58 11.44 -2.86
N VAL A 178 10.16 11.18 -4.09
CA VAL A 178 11.04 11.32 -5.26
C VAL A 178 10.98 12.76 -5.75
N LYS A 179 12.13 13.43 -5.77
CA LYS A 179 12.27 14.81 -6.27
C LYS A 179 11.85 14.92 -7.72
N ASP A 180 11.35 16.09 -8.10
CA ASP A 180 10.96 16.41 -9.48
C ASP A 180 9.88 15.46 -10.03
N THR A 181 9.05 14.91 -9.14
CA THR A 181 7.90 14.06 -9.50
C THR A 181 6.60 14.60 -8.92
N VAL A 182 5.49 13.96 -9.30
CA VAL A 182 4.15 14.22 -8.73
C VAL A 182 4.14 14.08 -7.20
N GLU A 183 5.01 13.23 -6.62
CA GLU A 183 5.08 13.07 -5.16
C GLU A 183 5.61 14.32 -4.44
N ASP A 184 6.64 14.96 -5.01
CA ASP A 184 7.21 16.21 -4.51
C ASP A 184 6.17 17.34 -4.60
N ARG A 185 5.48 17.44 -5.74
CA ARG A 185 4.38 18.40 -5.94
C ARG A 185 3.24 18.15 -4.95
N LEU A 186 2.88 16.89 -4.71
CA LEU A 186 1.86 16.52 -3.74
C LEU A 186 2.25 16.96 -2.33
N GLN A 187 3.51 16.81 -1.95
CA GLN A 187 4.01 17.30 -0.67
C GLN A 187 3.86 18.84 -0.56
N GLN A 188 4.14 19.58 -1.64
CA GLN A 188 3.96 21.03 -1.67
C GLN A 188 2.48 21.42 -1.52
N VAL A 189 1.57 20.68 -2.17
CA VAL A 189 0.12 20.84 -2.01
C VAL A 189 -0.30 20.62 -0.56
N GLN A 190 0.15 19.55 0.08
CA GLN A 190 -0.16 19.29 1.49
C GLN A 190 0.31 20.43 2.41
N ALA A 191 1.53 20.92 2.21
CA ALA A 191 2.10 22.01 2.99
C ALA A 191 1.31 23.32 2.81
N ARG A 192 0.76 23.56 1.61
CA ARG A 192 -0.14 24.70 1.36
C ARG A 192 -1.47 24.50 2.08
N LYS A 193 -2.05 23.31 1.99
CA LYS A 193 -3.32 22.96 2.63
C LYS A 193 -3.28 23.11 4.16
N GLN A 194 -2.19 22.68 4.79
CA GLN A 194 -2.01 22.86 6.24
C GLN A 194 -1.93 24.35 6.64
N ARG A 195 -1.22 25.17 5.85
CA ARG A 195 -1.19 26.63 6.06
C ARG A 195 -2.57 27.26 5.92
N MET A 196 -3.33 26.82 4.90
CA MET A 196 -4.68 27.28 4.63
C MET A 196 -5.67 26.93 5.74
N ILE A 197 -5.67 25.69 6.26
CA ILE A 197 -6.56 25.26 7.36
C ILE A 197 -6.32 26.06 8.66
N THR A 198 -5.11 26.59 8.84
CA THR A 198 -4.79 27.44 10.01
C THR A 198 -5.42 28.84 9.87
N GLY A 199 -5.74 29.27 8.65
CA GLY A 199 -6.61 30.42 8.40
C GLY A 199 -8.07 29.96 8.32
N ALA A 200 -8.98 30.60 9.03
CA ALA A 200 -10.40 30.29 8.90
C ALA A 200 -10.88 30.67 7.49
N LEU A 201 -11.06 29.70 6.59
CA LEU A 201 -11.43 29.94 5.20
C LEU A 201 -12.94 29.87 4.96
N THR A 202 -13.38 30.63 3.96
CA THR A 202 -14.74 30.63 3.40
C THR A 202 -14.90 29.58 2.28
N ASP A 203 -16.13 29.21 1.93
CA ASP A 203 -16.41 28.17 0.94
C ASP A 203 -15.93 28.50 -0.49
N GLU A 204 -15.85 29.79 -0.87
CA GLU A 204 -15.32 30.22 -2.17
C GLU A 204 -13.81 30.00 -2.29
N GLU A 205 -13.06 30.32 -1.23
CA GLU A 205 -11.62 30.11 -1.15
C GLU A 205 -11.25 28.61 -1.24
N VAL A 206 -12.11 27.74 -0.71
CA VAL A 206 -11.95 26.28 -0.82
C VAL A 206 -12.09 25.79 -2.26
N ARG A 207 -12.99 26.38 -3.06
CA ARG A 207 -13.20 25.99 -4.45
C ARG A 207 -12.03 26.42 -5.34
N ASP A 208 -11.55 27.65 -5.17
CA ASP A 208 -10.42 28.16 -5.94
C ASP A 208 -9.12 27.41 -5.60
N SER A 209 -8.95 27.04 -4.32
CA SER A 209 -7.85 26.17 -3.87
C SER A 209 -7.82 24.84 -4.64
N ARG A 210 -8.97 24.17 -4.85
CA ARG A 210 -9.01 22.87 -5.56
C ARG A 210 -8.50 22.96 -7.00
N ILE A 211 -8.86 24.02 -7.73
CA ILE A 211 -8.41 24.22 -9.11
C ILE A 211 -6.91 24.48 -9.14
N GLU A 212 -6.41 25.29 -8.21
CA GLU A 212 -4.99 25.60 -8.12
C GLU A 212 -4.15 24.39 -7.70
N GLU A 213 -4.67 23.54 -6.81
CA GLU A 213 -4.05 22.27 -6.44
C GLU A 213 -3.89 21.32 -7.63
N LEU A 214 -4.93 21.17 -8.46
CA LEU A 214 -4.85 20.39 -9.70
C LEU A 214 -3.80 20.97 -10.65
N LYS A 215 -3.75 22.30 -10.80
CA LYS A 215 -2.72 22.96 -11.62
C LYS A 215 -1.32 22.69 -11.08
N MET A 216 -1.11 22.70 -9.76
CA MET A 216 0.20 22.42 -9.15
C MET A 216 0.68 20.98 -9.37
N LEU A 217 -0.23 20.00 -9.44
CA LEU A 217 0.15 18.61 -9.69
C LEU A 217 0.64 18.37 -11.13
N PHE A 218 0.02 19.01 -12.12
CA PHE A 218 0.23 18.72 -13.54
C PHE A 218 0.99 19.80 -14.32
N ARG A 219 1.57 20.78 -13.64
CA ARG A 219 2.36 21.84 -14.29
C ARG A 219 3.67 21.35 -14.89
#